data_AF-A0AAW6SQL4-F1
#
_entry.id   AF-A0AAW6SQL4-F1
#
_cell.length_a   1.000
_cell.length_b   1.000
_cell.length_c   1.000
_cell.angle_alpha   90.00
_cell.angle_beta   90.00
_cell.angle_gamma   90.00
#
_symmetry.space_group_name_H-M   'P 1'
#
loop_
_entity.id
_entity.type
_entity.pdbx_description
1 polymer ?
#
loop_
_entity_poly.entity_id
_entity_poly.type
_entity_poly.pdbx_seq_one_letter_code
_entity_poly.pdbx_strand_id
1 'polypeptide(L)'
;MNLEILGISVLWLFLFGYVIIGSIDFGAGFFNAYSVLTGRQHILTHIIQRYLSPVWEITNVFLVFFFVGTVGFFPKTAFYYGTTLLVPASIGIILLSIRGSYYAFESYGSRGHKGYSFMYGVAGLLLPAALSVVLTISEGGFISLQNGQPVLDYWGLFTSPLTWSIVVLAIAAVLYISAVFLTWYANKANDVGATNLLRKYALIWAIPLVIAVIGIMVELRRHNTDHYARMVDVWYLFVISAIMFVITVWLIWQRKNYGMALTLLVGQFAFAFFAYGVSHYPFLLYPHLTLYDSFTNKAMAIALVIAFIAGFCLLIPSLYLVLKLFLFDKDYIRGKENGHV
;
A
#
# COMPACT_ATOMS: atom_id res chain seq x y z
N MET A 1 12.60 23.49 11.67
CA MET A 1 13.16 22.52 12.63
C MET A 1 12.14 21.47 13.07
N ASN A 2 11.15 21.71 13.95
CA ASN A 2 10.13 20.66 14.23
C ASN A 2 9.13 20.44 13.08
N LEU A 3 8.84 21.47 12.28
CA LEU A 3 7.81 21.39 11.24
C LEU A 3 8.20 20.49 10.06
N GLU A 4 9.50 20.33 9.77
CA GLU A 4 10.00 19.44 8.71
C GLU A 4 9.76 17.98 9.06
N ILE A 5 10.17 17.60 10.28
CA ILE A 5 9.99 16.25 10.83
C ILE A 5 8.50 15.95 11.01
N LEU A 6 7.72 16.93 11.48
CA LEU A 6 6.28 16.81 11.57
C LEU A 6 5.66 16.59 10.19
N GLY A 7 6.04 17.39 9.19
CA GLY A 7 5.54 17.29 7.82
C GLY A 7 5.82 15.92 7.22
N ILE A 8 7.06 15.44 7.27
CA ILE A 8 7.38 14.12 6.72
C ILE A 8 6.72 12.98 7.50
N SER A 9 6.59 13.10 8.83
CA SER A 9 5.90 12.08 9.66
C SER A 9 4.41 11.99 9.29
N VAL A 10 3.77 13.14 9.05
CA VAL A 10 2.38 13.21 8.58
C VAL A 10 2.25 12.62 7.19
N LEU A 11 3.14 12.96 6.25
CA LEU A 11 3.15 12.37 4.90
C LEU A 11 3.36 10.85 4.95
N TRP A 12 4.25 10.38 5.82
CA TRP A 12 4.49 8.95 6.01
C TRP A 12 3.25 8.23 6.53
N LEU A 13 2.48 8.87 7.42
CA LEU A 13 1.19 8.37 7.88
C LEU A 13 0.15 8.31 6.74
N PHE A 14 0.13 9.31 5.84
CA PHE A 14 -0.71 9.26 4.63
C PHE A 14 -0.32 8.10 3.71
N LEU A 15 0.98 7.91 3.49
CA LEU A 15 1.49 6.79 2.70
C LEU A 15 1.16 5.45 3.36
N PHE A 16 1.26 5.35 4.69
CA PHE A 16 0.83 4.16 5.42
C PHE A 16 -0.66 3.88 5.26
N GLY A 17 -1.52 4.91 5.37
CA GLY A 17 -2.95 4.80 5.12
C GLY A 17 -3.24 4.31 3.70
N TYR A 18 -2.53 4.85 2.71
CA TYR A 18 -2.57 4.38 1.33
C TYR A 18 -2.16 2.90 1.21
N VAL A 19 -1.06 2.49 1.84
CA VAL A 19 -0.58 1.09 1.79
C VAL A 19 -1.63 0.15 2.37
N ILE A 20 -2.25 0.46 3.52
CA ILE A 20 -3.25 -0.41 4.13
C ILE A 20 -4.51 -0.52 3.28
N ILE A 21 -5.11 0.61 2.92
CA ILE A 21 -6.40 0.64 2.20
C ILE A 21 -6.19 0.20 0.75
N GLY A 22 -5.11 0.65 0.12
CA GLY A 22 -4.69 0.26 -1.23
C GLY A 22 -4.41 -1.23 -1.30
N SER A 23 -3.77 -1.82 -0.29
CA SER A 23 -3.57 -3.28 -0.25
C SER A 23 -4.88 -4.04 -0.30
N ILE A 24 -5.90 -3.60 0.45
CA ILE A 24 -7.23 -4.23 0.46
C ILE A 24 -7.86 -4.16 -0.94
N ASP A 25 -7.84 -2.99 -1.57
CA ASP A 25 -8.44 -2.76 -2.89
C ASP A 25 -7.70 -3.49 -4.03
N PHE A 26 -6.37 -3.42 -4.03
CA PHE A 26 -5.52 -4.07 -5.02
C PHE A 26 -5.58 -5.59 -4.93
N GLY A 27 -5.47 -6.12 -3.71
CA GLY A 27 -5.52 -7.56 -3.49
C GLY A 27 -6.90 -8.15 -3.69
N ALA A 28 -7.98 -7.44 -3.31
CA ALA A 28 -9.32 -7.91 -3.61
C ALA A 28 -9.58 -7.97 -5.13
N GLY A 29 -9.05 -7.02 -5.90
CA GLY A 29 -9.14 -7.09 -7.36
C GLY A 29 -8.36 -8.25 -7.98
N PHE A 30 -7.17 -8.53 -7.45
CA PHE A 30 -6.39 -9.70 -7.86
C PHE A 30 -7.11 -11.02 -7.54
N PHE A 31 -7.62 -11.17 -6.32
CA PHE A 31 -8.34 -12.39 -5.93
C PHE A 31 -9.64 -12.58 -6.70
N ASN A 32 -10.33 -11.49 -7.07
CA ASN A 32 -11.48 -11.56 -7.95
C ASN A 32 -11.10 -12.11 -9.32
N ALA A 33 -10.09 -11.52 -9.98
CA ALA A 33 -9.60 -11.98 -11.27
C ALA A 33 -9.16 -13.46 -11.21
N TYR A 34 -8.45 -13.85 -10.16
CA TYR A 34 -8.05 -15.24 -9.96
C TYR A 34 -9.25 -16.18 -9.77
N SER A 35 -10.28 -15.76 -9.03
CA SER A 35 -11.51 -16.53 -8.86
C SER A 35 -12.31 -16.68 -10.16
N VAL A 36 -12.29 -15.66 -11.02
CA VAL A 36 -12.89 -15.67 -12.36
C VAL A 36 -12.18 -16.64 -13.28
N LEU A 37 -10.84 -16.66 -13.24
CA LEU A 37 -10.03 -17.60 -14.02
C LEU A 37 -10.19 -19.04 -13.57
N THR A 38 -10.33 -19.28 -12.26
CA THR A 38 -10.49 -20.63 -11.68
C THR A 38 -11.94 -21.13 -11.63
N GLY A 39 -12.89 -20.38 -12.20
CA GLY A 39 -14.30 -20.77 -12.27
C GLY A 39 -15.06 -20.70 -10.94
N ARG A 40 -14.52 -19.99 -9.93
CA ARG A 40 -15.13 -19.81 -8.58
C ARG A 40 -15.85 -18.48 -8.42
N GLN A 41 -16.37 -17.92 -9.52
CA GLN A 41 -17.04 -16.62 -9.61
C GLN A 41 -18.13 -16.39 -8.55
N HIS A 42 -18.92 -17.42 -8.24
CA HIS A 42 -20.09 -17.29 -7.37
C HIS A 42 -19.76 -16.94 -5.90
N ILE A 43 -18.52 -17.18 -5.45
CA ILE A 43 -18.14 -17.02 -4.03
C ILE A 43 -17.62 -15.61 -3.72
N LEU A 44 -16.86 -15.01 -4.65
CA LEU A 44 -16.07 -13.81 -4.38
C LEU A 44 -16.61 -12.57 -5.08
N THR A 45 -17.19 -12.69 -6.27
CA THR A 45 -17.51 -11.56 -7.13
C THR A 45 -18.57 -10.62 -6.52
N HIS A 46 -19.62 -11.14 -5.89
CA HIS A 46 -20.70 -10.31 -5.31
C HIS A 46 -20.27 -9.55 -4.03
N ILE A 47 -19.41 -10.15 -3.20
CA ILE A 47 -18.88 -9.53 -1.98
C ILE A 47 -17.85 -8.45 -2.33
N ILE A 48 -16.99 -8.74 -3.30
CA ILE A 48 -15.91 -7.85 -3.73
C ILE A 48 -16.49 -6.62 -4.44
N GLN A 49 -17.29 -6.80 -5.50
CA GLN A 49 -17.75 -5.67 -6.33
C GLN A 49 -18.52 -4.61 -5.54
N ARG A 50 -19.34 -5.01 -4.57
CA ARG A 50 -20.16 -4.10 -3.76
C ARG A 50 -19.34 -3.25 -2.78
N TYR A 51 -18.11 -3.66 -2.46
CA TYR A 51 -17.22 -2.99 -1.51
C TYR A 51 -16.08 -2.20 -2.17
N LEU A 52 -15.67 -2.57 -3.39
CA LEU A 52 -14.42 -2.02 -3.95
C LEU A 52 -14.51 -0.60 -4.49
N SER A 53 -15.67 -0.13 -4.97
CA SER A 53 -15.74 1.22 -5.56
C SER A 53 -15.46 2.33 -4.53
N PRO A 54 -16.11 2.35 -3.34
CA PRO A 54 -15.85 3.40 -2.35
C PRO A 54 -14.41 3.37 -1.81
N VAL A 55 -13.83 2.17 -1.69
CA VAL A 55 -12.46 2.01 -1.17
C VAL A 55 -11.46 2.55 -2.17
N TRP A 56 -11.61 2.26 -3.46
CA TRP A 56 -10.72 2.79 -4.49
C TRP A 56 -10.69 4.33 -4.49
N GLU A 57 -11.85 4.98 -4.39
CA GLU A 57 -11.92 6.45 -4.30
C GLU A 57 -11.12 6.97 -3.11
N ILE A 58 -11.28 6.37 -1.93
CA ILE A 58 -10.55 6.76 -0.72
C ILE A 58 -9.03 6.57 -0.89
N THR A 59 -8.59 5.46 -1.51
CA THR A 59 -7.14 5.22 -1.73
C THR A 59 -6.49 6.33 -2.55
N ASN A 60 -7.16 6.80 -3.60
CA ASN A 60 -6.65 7.88 -4.43
C ASN A 60 -6.52 9.19 -3.65
N VAL A 61 -7.42 9.46 -2.71
CA VAL A 61 -7.29 10.65 -1.84
C VAL A 61 -6.02 10.57 -1.01
N PHE A 62 -5.69 9.43 -0.39
CA PHE A 62 -4.44 9.27 0.35
C PHE A 62 -3.20 9.46 -0.55
N LEU A 63 -3.22 8.85 -1.75
CA LEU A 63 -2.11 8.94 -2.70
C LEU A 63 -1.87 10.39 -3.16
N VAL A 64 -2.93 11.10 -3.55
CA VAL A 64 -2.83 12.48 -4.03
C VAL A 64 -2.43 13.42 -2.90
N PHE A 65 -2.99 13.27 -1.69
CA PHE A 65 -2.57 14.06 -0.53
C PHE A 65 -1.09 13.85 -0.21
N PHE A 66 -0.61 12.61 -0.24
CA PHE A 66 0.81 12.31 -0.06
C PHE A 66 1.68 12.97 -1.13
N PHE A 67 1.30 12.85 -2.40
CA PHE A 67 2.05 13.41 -3.53
C PHE A 67 2.12 14.94 -3.48
N VAL A 68 0.97 15.61 -3.38
CA VAL A 68 0.86 17.07 -3.29
C VAL A 68 1.58 17.60 -2.05
N GLY A 69 1.47 16.88 -0.93
CA GLY A 69 2.18 17.19 0.30
C GLY A 69 3.68 17.11 0.20
N THR A 70 4.20 16.06 -0.43
CA THR A 70 5.64 15.86 -0.62
C THR A 70 6.23 17.02 -1.41
N VAL A 71 5.57 17.46 -2.48
CA VAL A 71 6.00 18.61 -3.28
C VAL A 71 5.84 19.92 -2.50
N GLY A 72 4.77 20.05 -1.72
CA GLY A 72 4.48 21.24 -0.92
C GLY A 72 5.44 21.47 0.26
N PHE A 73 5.88 20.41 0.93
CA PHE A 73 6.88 20.50 2.01
C PHE A 73 8.31 20.50 1.49
N PHE A 74 8.57 19.80 0.38
CA PHE A 74 9.91 19.57 -0.14
C PHE A 74 9.97 19.80 -1.66
N PRO A 75 9.91 21.04 -2.16
CA PRO A 75 9.85 21.35 -3.60
C PRO A 75 11.02 20.78 -4.41
N LYS A 76 12.21 20.62 -3.81
CA LYS A 76 13.34 20.00 -4.52
C LYS A 76 13.08 18.52 -4.83
N THR A 77 12.20 17.84 -4.10
CA THR A 77 11.76 16.47 -4.45
C THR A 77 11.08 16.46 -5.81
N ALA A 78 10.32 17.49 -6.17
CA ALA A 78 9.70 17.61 -7.50
C ALA A 78 10.76 17.75 -8.61
N PHE A 79 11.89 18.41 -8.36
CA PHE A 79 12.97 18.50 -9.33
C PHE A 79 13.65 17.15 -9.55
N TYR A 80 14.06 16.47 -8.46
CA TYR A 80 14.76 15.19 -8.56
C TYR A 80 13.83 14.05 -8.97
N TYR A 81 12.77 13.80 -8.19
CA TYR A 81 11.84 12.71 -8.50
C TYR A 81 10.99 12.99 -9.74
N GLY A 82 10.60 14.24 -10.01
CA GLY A 82 9.79 14.56 -11.19
C GLY A 82 10.51 14.30 -12.50
N THR A 83 11.83 14.48 -12.55
CA THR A 83 12.65 14.19 -13.75
C THR A 83 13.04 12.72 -13.85
N THR A 84 13.31 12.04 -12.73
CA THR A 84 13.73 10.63 -12.75
C THR A 84 12.56 9.65 -12.84
N LEU A 85 11.37 9.98 -12.31
CA LEU A 85 10.23 9.07 -12.23
C LEU A 85 9.28 9.15 -13.44
N LEU A 86 9.66 9.79 -14.55
CA LEU A 86 8.78 9.99 -15.71
C LEU A 86 8.19 8.65 -16.23
N VAL A 87 9.01 7.62 -16.37
CA VAL A 87 8.56 6.31 -16.86
C VAL A 87 7.74 5.53 -15.79
N PRO A 88 8.23 5.33 -14.56
CA PRO A 88 7.43 4.64 -13.54
C PRO A 88 6.10 5.34 -13.23
N ALA A 89 6.08 6.67 -13.16
CA ALA A 89 4.88 7.45 -12.86
C ALA A 89 3.86 7.37 -14.00
N SER A 90 4.28 7.44 -15.26
CA SER A 90 3.38 7.30 -16.40
C SER A 90 2.74 5.90 -16.45
N ILE A 91 3.52 4.84 -16.18
CA ILE A 91 2.98 3.48 -16.04
C ILE A 91 1.96 3.43 -14.90
N GLY A 92 2.27 4.00 -13.73
CA GLY A 92 1.35 4.06 -12.60
C GLY A 92 0.02 4.75 -12.94
N ILE A 93 0.06 5.88 -13.65
CA ILE A 93 -1.12 6.62 -14.09
C ILE A 93 -1.94 5.82 -15.10
N ILE A 94 -1.29 5.14 -16.06
CA ILE A 94 -1.99 4.27 -17.02
C ILE A 94 -2.72 3.14 -16.27
N LEU A 95 -2.05 2.50 -15.31
CA LEU A 95 -2.65 1.43 -14.51
C LEU A 95 -3.81 1.92 -13.63
N LEU A 96 -3.69 3.10 -13.03
CA LEU A 96 -4.78 3.76 -12.31
C LEU A 96 -5.96 4.08 -13.23
N SER A 97 -5.68 4.56 -14.45
CA SER A 97 -6.70 4.88 -15.44
C SER A 97 -7.46 3.63 -15.87
N ILE A 98 -6.76 2.52 -16.15
CA ILE A 98 -7.37 1.22 -16.46
C ILE A 98 -8.30 0.77 -15.33
N ARG A 99 -7.88 0.91 -14.05
CA ARG A 99 -8.74 0.59 -12.90
C ARG A 99 -9.96 1.49 -12.82
N GLY A 100 -9.78 2.81 -12.89
CA GLY A 100 -10.88 3.77 -12.81
C GLY A 100 -11.91 3.58 -13.92
N SER A 101 -11.44 3.35 -15.15
CA SER A 101 -12.29 3.00 -16.29
C SER A 101 -13.05 1.70 -16.06
N TYR A 102 -12.40 0.67 -15.48
CA TYR A 102 -13.07 -0.59 -15.16
C TYR A 102 -14.22 -0.40 -14.17
N TYR A 103 -14.00 0.32 -13.06
CA TYR A 103 -15.07 0.58 -12.08
C TYR A 103 -16.25 1.30 -12.69
N ALA A 104 -15.99 2.32 -13.51
CA ALA A 104 -17.05 3.05 -14.21
C ALA A 104 -17.81 2.15 -15.18
N PHE A 105 -17.11 1.39 -16.03
CA PHE A 105 -17.77 0.54 -17.04
C PHE A 105 -18.46 -0.69 -16.45
N GLU A 106 -17.93 -1.28 -15.38
CA GLU A 106 -18.56 -2.42 -14.68
C GLU A 106 -19.86 -1.98 -14.00
N SER A 107 -19.93 -0.76 -13.47
CA SER A 107 -21.13 -0.24 -12.82
C SER A 107 -22.33 -0.08 -13.77
N TYR A 108 -22.09 0.09 -15.07
CA TYR A 108 -23.13 0.30 -16.09
C TYR A 108 -23.21 -0.81 -17.15
N GLY A 109 -22.29 -1.77 -17.17
CA GLY A 109 -22.20 -2.81 -18.20
C GLY A 109 -22.98 -4.08 -17.87
N SER A 110 -23.91 -4.49 -18.74
CA SER A 110 -24.82 -5.63 -18.46
C SER A 110 -24.20 -7.04 -18.51
N ARG A 111 -22.91 -7.16 -18.87
CA ARG A 111 -22.14 -8.41 -18.82
C ARG A 111 -20.68 -8.12 -18.48
N GLY A 112 -20.23 -8.53 -17.30
CA GLY A 112 -18.83 -8.48 -16.90
C GLY A 112 -17.97 -9.28 -17.89
N HIS A 113 -17.27 -8.60 -18.79
CA HIS A 113 -16.40 -9.28 -19.75
C HIS A 113 -15.14 -9.77 -19.01
N LYS A 114 -14.81 -11.05 -19.17
CA LYS A 114 -13.64 -11.69 -18.54
C LYS A 114 -12.32 -10.93 -18.79
N GLY A 115 -12.17 -10.30 -19.96
CA GLY A 115 -10.99 -9.51 -20.30
C GLY A 115 -10.79 -8.29 -19.40
N TYR A 116 -11.87 -7.62 -19.01
CA TYR A 116 -11.78 -6.45 -18.15
C TYR A 116 -11.48 -6.81 -16.69
N SER A 117 -12.09 -7.87 -16.17
CA SER A 117 -11.75 -8.40 -14.83
C SER A 117 -10.28 -8.87 -14.75
N PHE A 118 -9.76 -9.44 -15.85
CA PHE A 118 -8.34 -9.80 -15.96
C PHE A 118 -7.42 -8.57 -15.96
N MET A 119 -7.70 -7.57 -16.81
CA MET A 119 -6.96 -6.29 -16.82
C MET A 119 -6.96 -5.62 -15.45
N TYR A 120 -8.09 -5.67 -14.76
CA TYR A 120 -8.24 -5.13 -13.43
C TYR A 120 -7.36 -5.85 -12.39
N GLY A 121 -7.33 -7.19 -12.42
CA GLY A 121 -6.43 -7.98 -11.57
C GLY A 121 -4.95 -7.75 -11.87
N VAL A 122 -4.58 -7.67 -13.16
CA VAL A 122 -3.20 -7.36 -13.59
C VAL A 122 -2.80 -5.96 -13.14
N ALA A 123 -3.67 -4.97 -13.33
CA ALA A 123 -3.40 -3.60 -12.87
C ALA A 123 -3.24 -3.53 -11.35
N GLY A 124 -4.05 -4.28 -10.58
CA GLY A 124 -3.91 -4.38 -9.12
C GLY A 124 -2.58 -4.99 -8.66
N LEU A 125 -1.96 -5.86 -9.45
CA LEU A 125 -0.64 -6.45 -9.12
C LEU A 125 0.52 -5.55 -9.57
N LEU A 126 0.38 -4.90 -10.72
CA LEU A 126 1.43 -4.06 -11.31
C LEU A 126 1.55 -2.69 -10.64
N LEU A 127 0.46 -2.14 -10.08
CA LEU A 127 0.49 -0.84 -9.39
C LEU A 127 1.41 -0.83 -8.17
N PRO A 128 1.29 -1.79 -7.23
CA PRO A 128 2.22 -1.91 -6.11
C PRO A 128 3.67 -2.07 -6.57
N ALA A 129 3.91 -2.87 -7.62
CA ALA A 129 5.25 -3.05 -8.19
C ALA A 129 5.81 -1.72 -8.72
N ALA A 130 5.03 -0.99 -9.53
CA ALA A 130 5.44 0.31 -10.08
C ALA A 130 5.71 1.36 -9.01
N LEU A 131 4.89 1.41 -7.95
CA LEU A 131 5.10 2.34 -6.82
C LEU A 131 6.29 1.93 -5.95
N SER A 132 6.53 0.63 -5.78
CA SER A 132 7.64 0.13 -4.96
C SER A 132 9.01 0.47 -5.53
N VAL A 133 9.12 0.58 -6.86
CA VAL A 133 10.34 1.06 -7.55
C VAL A 133 10.72 2.47 -7.09
N VAL A 134 9.73 3.32 -6.80
CA VAL A 134 9.99 4.68 -6.26
C VAL A 134 10.66 4.60 -4.90
N LEU A 135 10.26 3.64 -4.05
CA LEU A 135 10.90 3.39 -2.77
C LEU A 135 12.34 2.92 -2.96
N THR A 136 12.62 2.01 -3.89
CA THR A 136 14.01 1.59 -4.20
C THR A 136 14.87 2.77 -4.67
N ILE A 137 14.32 3.63 -5.54
CA ILE A 137 15.06 4.81 -6.05
C ILE A 137 15.41 5.76 -4.89
N SER A 138 14.51 5.89 -3.90
CA SER A 138 14.75 6.73 -2.72
C SER A 138 15.95 6.31 -1.87
N GLU A 139 16.26 5.01 -1.84
CA GLU A 139 17.43 4.45 -1.13
C GLU A 139 18.77 4.80 -1.80
N GLY A 140 18.75 5.39 -3.00
CA GLY A 140 19.92 5.91 -3.71
C GLY A 140 20.70 4.86 -4.50
N GLY A 141 21.79 5.30 -5.13
CA GLY A 141 22.67 4.45 -5.96
C GLY A 141 22.23 4.26 -7.41
N PHE A 142 21.07 4.79 -7.81
CA PHE A 142 20.53 4.67 -9.18
C PHE A 142 20.46 5.99 -9.94
N ILE A 143 20.72 7.12 -9.28
CA ILE A 143 20.65 8.45 -9.88
C ILE A 143 22.07 9.00 -10.01
N SER A 144 22.44 9.39 -11.23
CA SER A 144 23.68 10.08 -11.54
C SER A 144 23.38 11.49 -12.06
N LEU A 145 24.17 12.48 -11.65
CA LEU A 145 24.04 13.84 -12.19
C LEU A 145 24.83 13.95 -13.49
N GLN A 146 24.14 13.95 -14.63
CA GLN A 146 24.73 14.25 -15.93
C GLN A 146 24.34 15.68 -16.34
N ASN A 147 25.33 16.55 -16.56
CA ASN A 147 25.12 17.96 -16.93
C ASN A 147 24.18 18.75 -15.98
N GLY A 148 24.21 18.43 -14.68
CA GLY A 148 23.37 19.10 -13.68
C GLY A 148 21.91 18.63 -13.64
N GLN A 149 21.53 17.64 -14.46
CA GLN A 149 20.23 16.98 -14.38
C GLN A 149 20.36 15.56 -13.82
N PRO A 150 19.45 15.13 -12.93
CA PRO A 150 19.46 13.78 -12.41
C PRO A 150 18.96 12.81 -13.48
N VAL A 151 19.82 11.88 -13.88
CA VAL A 151 19.53 10.82 -14.85
C VAL A 151 19.49 9.49 -14.10
N LEU A 152 18.39 8.76 -14.27
CA LEU A 152 18.18 7.45 -13.68
C LEU A 152 18.85 6.37 -14.53
N ASP A 153 19.68 5.54 -13.89
CA ASP A 153 20.20 4.32 -14.51
C ASP A 153 19.13 3.22 -14.46
N TYR A 154 18.35 3.14 -15.53
CA TYR A 154 17.32 2.11 -15.70
C TYR A 154 17.90 0.69 -15.65
N TRP A 155 19.10 0.47 -16.19
CA TRP A 155 19.68 -0.87 -16.27
C TRP A 155 20.12 -1.35 -14.90
N GLY A 156 20.80 -0.50 -14.13
CA GLY A 156 21.14 -0.78 -12.73
C GLY A 156 19.89 -1.07 -11.88
N LEU A 157 18.79 -0.35 -12.13
CA LEU A 157 17.56 -0.53 -11.38
C LEU A 157 16.87 -1.88 -11.66
N PHE A 158 16.78 -2.31 -12.93
CA PHE A 158 16.16 -3.59 -13.29
C PHE A 158 17.05 -4.80 -12.93
N THR A 159 18.36 -4.62 -12.90
CA THR A 159 19.31 -5.70 -12.56
C THR A 159 19.59 -5.82 -11.05
N SER A 160 19.19 -4.82 -10.26
CA SER A 160 19.45 -4.80 -8.82
C SER A 160 18.60 -5.83 -8.05
N PRO A 161 19.23 -6.71 -7.24
CA PRO A 161 18.52 -7.62 -6.34
C PRO A 161 17.65 -6.89 -5.29
N LEU A 162 18.03 -5.67 -4.90
CA LEU A 162 17.30 -4.85 -3.94
C LEU A 162 15.93 -4.43 -4.51
N THR A 163 15.89 -3.98 -5.77
CA THR A 163 14.66 -3.61 -6.47
C THR A 163 13.67 -4.78 -6.47
N TRP A 164 14.13 -5.97 -6.87
CA TRP A 164 13.26 -7.14 -6.91
C TRP A 164 12.81 -7.59 -5.51
N SER A 165 13.65 -7.45 -4.49
CA SER A 165 13.25 -7.75 -3.11
C SER A 165 12.14 -6.81 -2.63
N ILE A 166 12.23 -5.52 -2.95
CA ILE A 166 11.20 -4.52 -2.61
C ILE A 166 9.91 -4.72 -3.43
N VAL A 167 10.01 -5.08 -4.71
CA VAL A 167 8.85 -5.41 -5.55
C VAL A 167 8.12 -6.64 -5.02
N VAL A 168 8.86 -7.70 -4.68
CA VAL A 168 8.29 -8.92 -4.08
C VAL A 168 7.68 -8.60 -2.72
N LEU A 169 8.32 -7.76 -1.90
CA LEU A 169 7.77 -7.27 -0.64
C LEU A 169 6.42 -6.58 -0.87
N ALA A 170 6.34 -5.63 -1.81
CA ALA A 170 5.13 -4.88 -2.08
C ALA A 170 3.98 -5.77 -2.53
N ILE A 171 4.24 -6.68 -3.48
CA ILE A 171 3.24 -7.64 -3.97
C ILE A 171 2.79 -8.58 -2.85
N ALA A 172 3.74 -9.18 -2.13
CA ALA A 172 3.43 -10.13 -1.06
C ALA A 172 2.69 -9.45 0.09
N ALA A 173 3.07 -8.23 0.46
CA ALA A 173 2.39 -7.44 1.48
C ALA A 173 0.95 -7.11 1.08
N VAL A 174 0.74 -6.65 -0.16
CA VAL A 174 -0.61 -6.35 -0.68
C VAL A 174 -1.51 -7.58 -0.63
N LEU A 175 -1.00 -8.72 -1.11
CA LEU A 175 -1.77 -9.97 -1.15
C LEU A 175 -1.97 -10.58 0.23
N TYR A 176 -1.01 -10.43 1.14
CA TYR A 176 -1.15 -10.86 2.53
C TYR A 176 -2.18 -9.99 3.28
N ILE A 177 -2.04 -8.66 3.25
CA ILE A 177 -2.93 -7.73 3.96
C ILE A 177 -4.37 -7.91 3.49
N SER A 178 -4.58 -7.94 2.17
CA SER A 178 -5.91 -8.18 1.59
C SER A 178 -6.48 -9.54 1.97
N ALA A 179 -5.68 -10.62 1.93
CA ALA A 179 -6.17 -11.95 2.30
C ALA A 179 -6.60 -12.01 3.77
N VAL A 180 -5.87 -11.38 4.68
CA VAL A 180 -6.25 -11.31 6.10
C VAL A 180 -7.53 -10.49 6.30
N PHE A 181 -7.62 -9.32 5.66
CA PHE A 181 -8.83 -8.48 5.72
C PHE A 181 -10.06 -9.20 5.18
N LEU A 182 -9.95 -9.80 4.00
CA LEU A 182 -11.03 -10.54 3.36
C LEU A 182 -11.40 -11.80 4.17
N THR A 183 -10.46 -12.46 4.83
CA THR A 183 -10.75 -13.60 5.72
C THR A 183 -11.59 -13.15 6.91
N TRP A 184 -11.24 -12.04 7.55
CA TRP A 184 -12.03 -11.46 8.63
C TRP A 184 -13.44 -11.08 8.15
N TYR A 185 -13.53 -10.46 6.97
CA TYR A 185 -14.80 -10.07 6.37
C TYR A 185 -15.69 -11.27 6.05
N ALA A 186 -15.16 -12.27 5.35
CA ALA A 186 -15.89 -13.48 4.98
C ALA A 186 -16.41 -14.24 6.22
N ASN A 187 -15.61 -14.28 7.29
CA ASN A 187 -16.04 -14.87 8.55
C ASN A 187 -17.19 -14.09 9.20
N LYS A 188 -17.17 -12.75 9.13
CA LYS A 188 -18.27 -11.91 9.61
C LYS A 188 -19.55 -12.10 8.76
N ALA A 189 -19.39 -12.39 7.47
CA ALA A 189 -20.48 -12.74 6.56
C ALA A 189 -21.00 -14.18 6.71
N ASN A 190 -20.37 -15.02 7.55
CA ASN A 190 -20.63 -16.46 7.68
C ASN A 190 -20.40 -17.29 6.39
N ASP A 191 -19.56 -16.79 5.46
CA ASP A 191 -19.15 -17.56 4.29
C ASP A 191 -17.91 -18.42 4.63
N VAL A 192 -18.18 -19.66 5.02
CA VAL A 192 -17.14 -20.63 5.40
C VAL A 192 -16.26 -21.02 4.21
N GLY A 193 -16.80 -21.01 2.98
CA GLY A 193 -16.08 -21.36 1.76
C GLY A 193 -15.02 -20.31 1.41
N ALA A 194 -15.44 -19.04 1.33
CA ALA A 194 -14.55 -17.91 1.11
C ALA A 194 -13.50 -17.79 2.23
N THR A 195 -13.91 -17.94 3.49
CA THR A 195 -13.01 -17.83 4.65
C THR A 195 -11.87 -18.86 4.58
N ASN A 196 -12.16 -20.12 4.28
CA ASN A 196 -11.12 -21.15 4.20
C ASN A 196 -10.13 -20.93 3.04
N LEU A 197 -10.62 -20.43 1.91
CA LEU A 197 -9.83 -20.15 0.73
C LEU A 197 -8.89 -18.96 0.96
N LEU A 198 -9.42 -17.85 1.48
CA LEU A 198 -8.66 -16.64 1.79
C LEU A 198 -7.65 -16.88 2.92
N ARG A 199 -8.00 -17.71 3.91
CA ARG A 199 -7.05 -18.17 4.94
C ARG A 199 -5.85 -18.86 4.30
N LYS A 200 -6.09 -19.77 3.35
CA LYS A 200 -5.00 -20.48 2.65
C LYS A 200 -4.11 -19.50 1.92
N TYR A 201 -4.67 -18.48 1.27
CA TYR A 201 -3.89 -17.44 0.59
C TYR A 201 -3.10 -16.58 1.57
N ALA A 202 -3.66 -16.20 2.71
CA ALA A 202 -2.93 -15.45 3.74
C ALA A 202 -1.70 -16.24 4.24
N LEU A 203 -1.84 -17.55 4.48
CA LEU A 203 -0.71 -18.40 4.91
C LEU A 203 0.33 -18.62 3.81
N ILE A 204 -0.09 -18.71 2.55
CA ILE A 204 0.85 -18.85 1.42
C ILE A 204 1.64 -17.56 1.24
N TRP A 205 0.98 -16.39 1.24
CA TRP A 205 1.61 -15.09 1.00
C TRP A 205 2.45 -14.59 2.19
N ALA A 206 2.22 -15.13 3.39
CA ALA A 206 3.09 -14.93 4.54
C ALA A 206 4.54 -15.41 4.28
N ILE A 207 4.74 -16.45 3.47
CA ILE A 207 6.08 -17.01 3.21
C ILE A 207 6.93 -16.06 2.33
N PRO A 208 6.48 -15.66 1.11
CA PRO A 208 7.19 -14.67 0.31
C PRO A 208 7.44 -13.34 1.03
N LEU A 209 6.51 -12.91 1.89
CA LEU A 209 6.66 -11.69 2.69
C LEU A 209 7.89 -11.76 3.59
N VAL A 210 8.05 -12.85 4.34
CA VAL A 210 9.22 -13.04 5.22
C VAL A 210 10.51 -13.13 4.42
N ILE A 211 10.49 -13.86 3.30
CA ILE A 211 11.66 -13.99 2.42
C ILE A 211 12.08 -12.61 1.88
N ALA A 212 11.13 -11.79 1.46
CA ALA A 212 11.40 -10.46 0.94
C ALA A 212 11.99 -9.52 2.01
N VAL A 213 11.45 -9.55 3.24
CA VAL A 213 12.00 -8.77 4.37
C VAL A 213 13.45 -9.18 4.66
N ILE A 214 13.73 -10.49 4.72
CA ILE A 214 15.10 -10.99 4.93
C ILE A 214 16.02 -10.57 3.78
N GLY A 215 15.54 -10.68 2.52
CA GLY A 215 16.28 -10.25 1.34
C GLY A 215 16.68 -8.78 1.40
N ILE A 216 15.76 -7.90 1.78
CA ILE A 216 16.02 -6.47 1.98
C ILE A 216 17.08 -6.25 3.07
N MET A 217 16.97 -6.93 4.21
CA MET A 217 17.95 -6.80 5.29
C MET A 217 19.36 -7.24 4.87
N VAL A 218 19.47 -8.29 4.04
CA VAL A 218 20.76 -8.79 3.54
C VAL A 218 21.34 -7.85 2.48
N GLU A 219 20.52 -7.35 1.55
CA GLU A 219 21.00 -6.47 0.48
C GLU A 219 21.35 -5.06 0.99
N LEU A 220 20.59 -4.53 1.94
CA LEU A 220 20.91 -3.24 2.59
C LEU A 220 22.29 -3.24 3.23
N ARG A 221 22.73 -4.38 3.78
CA ARG A 221 24.09 -4.53 4.34
C ARG A 221 25.18 -4.27 3.31
N ARG A 222 24.93 -4.55 2.03
CA ARG A 222 25.87 -4.37 0.93
C ARG A 222 25.69 -3.04 0.21
N HIS A 223 24.45 -2.58 0.04
CA HIS A 223 24.12 -1.39 -0.75
C HIS A 223 24.30 -0.09 0.02
N ASN A 224 23.84 -0.03 1.27
CA ASN A 224 23.89 1.21 2.07
C ASN A 224 24.17 0.91 3.55
N THR A 225 25.45 0.92 3.92
CA THR A 225 25.91 0.61 5.28
C THR A 225 25.37 1.59 6.32
N ASP A 226 25.17 2.86 5.98
CA ASP A 226 24.62 3.89 6.88
C ASP A 226 23.13 3.68 7.16
N HIS A 227 22.37 3.24 6.14
CA HIS A 227 20.96 2.88 6.30
C HIS A 227 20.83 1.58 7.12
N TYR A 228 21.71 0.60 6.85
CA TYR A 228 21.73 -0.64 7.62
C TYR A 228 22.07 -0.40 9.10
N ALA A 229 23.06 0.43 9.41
CA ALA A 229 23.40 0.78 10.79
C ALA A 229 22.22 1.41 11.54
N ARG A 230 21.52 2.36 10.92
CA ARG A 230 20.30 2.97 11.49
C ARG A 230 19.14 2.00 11.62
N MET A 231 18.99 1.08 10.67
CA MET A 231 17.99 0.01 10.75
C MET A 231 18.29 -0.95 11.91
N VAL A 232 19.57 -1.20 12.20
CA VAL A 232 20.01 -1.97 13.37
C VAL A 232 19.73 -1.21 14.67
N ASP A 233 19.86 0.12 14.71
CA ASP A 233 19.51 0.90 15.92
C ASP A 233 18.02 0.76 16.30
N VAL A 234 17.14 0.64 15.30
CA VAL A 234 15.68 0.44 15.51
C VAL A 234 15.24 -1.03 15.45
N TRP A 235 16.16 -1.98 15.65
CA TRP A 235 15.90 -3.43 15.56
C TRP A 235 14.69 -3.91 16.40
N TYR A 236 14.48 -3.27 17.56
CA TYR A 236 13.40 -3.62 18.49
C TYR A 236 12.01 -3.43 17.86
N LEU A 237 11.82 -2.45 16.97
CA LEU A 237 10.56 -2.25 16.25
C LEU A 237 10.29 -3.38 15.26
N PHE A 238 11.32 -3.86 14.57
CA PHE A 238 11.21 -5.01 13.67
C PHE A 238 10.91 -6.29 14.44
N VAL A 239 11.47 -6.47 15.64
CA VAL A 239 11.15 -7.61 16.51
C VAL A 239 9.71 -7.56 17.00
N ILE A 240 9.21 -6.40 17.43
CA ILE A 240 7.80 -6.23 17.80
C ILE A 240 6.90 -6.58 16.61
N SER A 241 7.22 -6.08 15.42
CA SER A 241 6.50 -6.42 14.19
C SER A 241 6.53 -7.92 13.90
N ALA A 242 7.69 -8.58 14.02
CA ALA A 242 7.83 -10.02 13.81
C ALA A 242 6.99 -10.83 14.82
N ILE A 243 6.94 -10.43 16.08
CA ILE A 243 6.09 -11.05 17.09
C ILE A 243 4.61 -10.90 16.71
N MET A 244 4.18 -9.69 16.33
CA MET A 244 2.80 -9.45 15.87
C MET A 244 2.44 -10.27 14.64
N PHE A 245 3.38 -10.45 13.70
CA PHE A 245 3.21 -11.31 12.53
C PHE A 245 2.99 -12.77 12.92
N VAL A 246 3.84 -13.32 13.79
CA VAL A 246 3.72 -14.71 14.24
C VAL A 246 2.38 -14.94 14.95
N ILE A 247 1.95 -14.01 15.82
CA ILE A 247 0.66 -14.08 16.49
C ILE A 247 -0.48 -14.01 15.46
N THR A 248 -0.38 -13.13 14.46
CA THR A 248 -1.38 -12.99 13.39
C THR A 248 -1.51 -14.29 12.59
N VAL A 249 -0.39 -14.88 12.15
CA VAL A 249 -0.36 -16.17 11.45
C VAL A 249 -0.92 -17.29 12.33
N TRP A 250 -0.58 -17.31 13.62
CA TRP A 250 -1.07 -18.30 14.57
C TRP A 250 -2.59 -18.20 14.79
N LEU A 251 -3.14 -16.99 14.94
CA LEU A 251 -4.59 -16.78 15.08
C LEU A 251 -5.35 -17.24 13.82
N ILE A 252 -4.81 -16.90 12.65
CA ILE A 252 -5.35 -17.33 11.35
C ILE A 252 -5.31 -18.86 11.25
N TRP A 253 -4.21 -19.49 11.62
CA TRP A 253 -4.05 -20.95 11.63
C TRP A 253 -5.06 -21.63 12.56
N GLN A 254 -5.20 -21.11 13.78
CA GLN A 254 -6.12 -21.63 14.81
C GLN A 254 -7.59 -21.36 14.50
N ARG A 255 -7.90 -20.58 13.45
CA ARG A 255 -9.26 -20.16 13.07
C ARG A 255 -9.99 -19.39 14.19
N LYS A 256 -9.24 -18.65 15.02
CA LYS A 256 -9.77 -17.92 16.17
C LYS A 256 -9.62 -16.42 15.98
N ASN A 257 -10.66 -15.67 16.38
CA ASN A 257 -10.66 -14.20 16.51
C ASN A 257 -9.97 -13.44 15.36
N TYR A 258 -10.47 -13.60 14.13
CA TYR A 258 -9.94 -12.88 12.95
C TYR A 258 -9.92 -11.35 13.09
N GLY A 259 -10.77 -10.78 13.96
CA GLY A 259 -10.74 -9.34 14.25
C GLY A 259 -9.45 -8.92 14.97
N MET A 260 -8.98 -9.73 15.91
CA MET A 260 -7.71 -9.49 16.60
C MET A 260 -6.53 -9.70 15.64
N ALA A 261 -6.62 -10.68 14.74
CA ALA A 261 -5.62 -10.88 13.68
C ALA A 261 -5.51 -9.66 12.76
N LEU A 262 -6.63 -9.02 12.41
CA LEU A 262 -6.61 -7.78 11.61
C LEU A 262 -5.98 -6.61 12.36
N THR A 263 -6.29 -6.42 13.65
CA THR A 263 -5.68 -5.34 14.44
C THR A 263 -4.17 -5.55 14.61
N LEU A 264 -3.74 -6.79 14.86
CA LEU A 264 -2.33 -7.14 14.96
C LEU A 264 -1.60 -6.99 13.64
N LEU A 265 -2.23 -7.32 12.51
CA LEU A 265 -1.69 -7.06 11.17
C LEU A 265 -1.44 -5.57 10.95
N VAL A 266 -2.42 -4.72 11.24
CA VAL A 266 -2.26 -3.27 11.07
C VAL A 266 -1.14 -2.75 11.97
N GLY A 267 -1.06 -3.24 13.23
CA GLY A 267 0.04 -2.94 14.14
C GLY A 267 1.40 -3.40 13.62
N GLN A 268 1.50 -4.63 13.12
CA GLN A 268 2.70 -5.21 12.53
C GLN A 268 3.24 -4.30 11.41
N PHE A 269 2.38 -3.97 10.43
CA PHE A 269 2.77 -3.15 9.31
C PHE A 269 3.06 -1.71 9.72
N ALA A 270 2.36 -1.17 10.72
CA ALA A 270 2.70 0.13 11.28
C ALA A 270 4.14 0.11 11.83
N PHE A 271 4.46 -0.80 12.74
CA PHE A 271 5.80 -0.86 13.32
C PHE A 271 6.89 -1.10 12.27
N ALA A 272 6.68 -2.02 11.31
CA ALA A 272 7.66 -2.28 10.26
C ALA A 272 7.83 -1.07 9.32
N PHE A 273 6.73 -0.45 8.89
CA PHE A 273 6.75 0.67 7.94
C PHE A 273 7.31 1.95 8.58
N PHE A 274 6.97 2.22 9.84
CA PHE A 274 7.56 3.34 10.58
C PHE A 274 9.03 3.09 10.93
N ALA A 275 9.42 1.86 11.29
CA ALA A 275 10.84 1.52 11.50
C ALA A 275 11.67 1.76 10.23
N TYR A 276 11.16 1.31 9.08
CA TYR A 276 11.79 1.56 7.78
C TYR A 276 11.86 3.05 7.43
N GLY A 277 10.80 3.83 7.69
CA GLY A 277 10.82 5.29 7.49
C GLY A 277 11.84 6.00 8.38
N VAL A 278 11.89 5.62 9.67
CA VAL A 278 12.83 6.20 10.65
C VAL A 278 14.28 5.85 10.30
N SER A 279 14.57 4.64 9.81
CA SER A 279 15.91 4.29 9.34
C SER A 279 16.33 5.09 8.10
N HIS A 280 15.37 5.51 7.29
CA HIS A 280 15.62 6.31 6.09
C HIS A 280 15.94 7.78 6.42
N TYR A 281 15.26 8.37 7.42
CA TYR A 281 15.49 9.74 7.86
C TYR A 281 16.93 9.95 8.37
N PRO A 282 17.56 11.11 8.08
CA PRO A 282 16.98 12.38 7.62
C PRO A 282 17.02 12.63 6.10
N PHE A 283 17.29 11.61 5.30
CA PHE A 283 17.35 11.75 3.85
C PHE A 283 15.98 11.42 3.22
N LEU A 284 15.68 12.08 2.11
CA LEU A 284 14.53 11.79 1.24
C LEU A 284 14.98 11.14 -0.07
N LEU A 285 16.23 11.34 -0.46
CA LEU A 285 16.91 10.66 -1.56
C LEU A 285 18.41 10.64 -1.24
N TYR A 286 19.00 9.45 -1.12
CA TYR A 286 20.44 9.35 -0.86
C TYR A 286 21.28 9.67 -2.10
N PRO A 287 22.38 10.45 -1.97
CA PRO A 287 22.72 11.41 -0.91
C PRO A 287 22.19 12.84 -1.18
N HIS A 288 21.47 13.04 -2.28
CA HIS A 288 21.22 14.37 -2.86
C HIS A 288 20.13 15.21 -2.18
N LEU A 289 19.22 14.61 -1.40
CA LEU A 289 18.15 15.32 -0.70
C LEU A 289 18.09 14.96 0.78
N THR A 290 18.41 15.93 1.62
CA THR A 290 18.08 15.92 3.04
C THR A 290 16.73 16.61 3.30
N LEU A 291 16.11 16.28 4.43
CA LEU A 291 14.93 17.00 4.95
C LEU A 291 15.18 18.51 5.12
N TYR A 292 16.43 18.89 5.39
CA TYR A 292 16.82 20.25 5.75
C TYR A 292 17.10 21.14 4.53
N ASP A 293 17.63 20.57 3.45
CA ASP A 293 18.01 21.33 2.25
C ASP A 293 16.81 21.77 1.40
N SER A 294 15.62 21.24 1.68
CA SER A 294 14.47 21.32 0.78
C SER A 294 13.24 21.96 1.42
N PHE A 295 13.33 22.53 2.62
CA PHE A 295 12.13 23.01 3.31
C PHE A 295 11.59 24.34 2.77
N THR A 296 10.26 24.44 2.66
CA THR A 296 9.58 25.66 2.20
C THR A 296 9.49 26.74 3.26
N ASN A 297 8.92 27.89 2.91
CA ASN A 297 8.63 28.94 3.87
C ASN A 297 7.73 28.39 4.99
N LYS A 298 8.08 28.70 6.25
CA LYS A 298 7.35 28.28 7.47
C LYS A 298 5.84 28.52 7.40
N ALA A 299 5.41 29.63 6.79
CA ALA A 299 3.99 29.94 6.63
C ALA A 299 3.25 28.89 5.77
N MET A 300 3.88 28.48 4.66
CA MET A 300 3.33 27.44 3.78
C MET A 300 3.32 26.07 4.47
N ALA A 301 4.38 25.75 5.22
CA ALA A 301 4.44 24.51 5.98
C ALA A 301 3.32 24.41 7.04
N ILE A 302 3.04 25.50 7.78
CA ILE A 302 1.93 25.53 8.74
C ILE A 302 0.58 25.36 8.03
N ALA A 303 0.37 26.05 6.90
CA ALA A 303 -0.85 25.93 6.12
C ALA A 303 -1.06 24.50 5.60
N LEU A 304 0.01 23.84 5.13
CA LEU A 304 -0.03 22.44 4.72
C LEU A 304 -0.37 21.53 5.89
N VAL A 305 0.26 21.69 7.06
CA VAL A 305 -0.07 20.91 8.26
C VAL A 305 -1.56 21.03 8.60
N ILE A 306 -2.11 22.24 8.58
CA ILE A 306 -3.54 22.47 8.82
C ILE A 306 -4.39 21.74 7.77
N ALA A 307 -4.03 21.82 6.49
CA ALA A 307 -4.72 21.12 5.41
C ALA A 307 -4.66 19.60 5.58
N PHE A 308 -3.53 19.05 6.04
CA PHE A 308 -3.38 17.61 6.33
C PHE A 308 -4.21 17.17 7.53
N ILE A 309 -4.25 17.97 8.59
CA ILE A 309 -5.13 17.71 9.74
C ILE A 309 -6.59 17.73 9.29
N ALA A 310 -7.00 18.74 8.50
CA ALA A 310 -8.35 18.81 7.94
C ALA A 310 -8.66 17.59 7.04
N GLY A 311 -7.69 17.17 6.22
CA GLY A 311 -7.77 15.95 5.41
C GLY A 311 -7.99 14.70 6.25
N PHE A 312 -7.23 14.50 7.33
CA PHE A 312 -7.44 13.38 8.27
C PHE A 312 -8.78 13.45 9.00
N CYS A 313 -9.19 14.65 9.41
CA CYS A 313 -10.51 14.88 10.03
C CYS A 313 -11.67 14.53 9.09
N LEU A 314 -11.45 14.45 7.78
CA LEU A 314 -12.44 13.98 6.82
C LEU A 314 -12.26 12.49 6.52
N LEU A 315 -11.03 12.04 6.26
CA LEU A 315 -10.70 10.68 5.85
C LEU A 315 -10.97 9.62 6.92
N ILE A 316 -10.61 9.91 8.18
CA ILE A 316 -10.83 8.93 9.27
C ILE A 316 -12.32 8.74 9.53
N PRO A 317 -13.15 9.80 9.65
CA PRO A 317 -14.59 9.64 9.76
C PRO A 317 -15.24 9.03 8.52
N SER A 318 -14.80 9.37 7.30
CA SER A 318 -15.37 8.77 6.09
C SER A 318 -15.09 7.27 6.04
N LEU A 319 -13.87 6.83 6.36
CA LEU A 319 -13.55 5.41 6.51
C LEU A 319 -14.38 4.76 7.60
N TYR A 320 -14.49 5.39 8.78
CA TYR A 320 -15.30 4.84 9.86
C TYR A 320 -16.77 4.70 9.46
N LEU A 321 -17.33 5.69 8.77
CA LEU A 321 -18.71 5.66 8.27
C LEU A 321 -18.89 4.61 7.18
N VAL A 322 -17.98 4.50 6.23
CA VAL A 322 -18.00 3.44 5.20
C VAL A 322 -17.90 2.07 5.87
N LEU A 323 -16.98 1.90 6.82
CA LEU A 323 -16.88 0.65 7.56
C LEU A 323 -18.17 0.38 8.35
N LYS A 324 -18.77 1.40 8.99
CA LYS A 324 -20.02 1.29 9.75
C LYS A 324 -21.21 0.91 8.86
N LEU A 325 -21.41 1.62 7.77
CA LEU A 325 -22.55 1.46 6.87
C LEU A 325 -22.46 0.16 6.05
N PHE A 326 -21.26 -0.19 5.56
CA PHE A 326 -21.08 -1.35 4.70
C PHE A 326 -20.64 -2.63 5.44
N LEU A 327 -19.95 -2.54 6.59
CA LEU A 327 -19.48 -3.72 7.34
C LEU A 327 -20.15 -3.98 8.70
N PHE A 328 -20.86 -3.02 9.30
CA PHE A 328 -21.56 -3.28 10.57
C PHE A 328 -23.07 -3.45 10.42
N ASP A 329 -23.62 -3.16 9.24
CA ASP A 329 -25.00 -3.50 8.92
C ASP A 329 -25.11 -4.98 8.49
N LYS A 330 -25.74 -5.79 9.36
CA LYS A 330 -25.89 -7.24 9.16
C LYS A 330 -26.78 -7.57 7.97
N ASP A 331 -27.69 -6.68 7.57
CA ASP A 331 -28.63 -6.92 6.48
C ASP A 331 -27.99 -6.70 5.11
N TYR A 332 -27.05 -5.73 5.01
CA TYR A 332 -26.26 -5.50 3.81
C TYR A 332 -25.26 -6.63 3.53
N ILE A 333 -24.59 -7.12 4.58
CA ILE A 333 -23.63 -8.23 4.50
C ILE A 333 -24.30 -9.55 4.10
N ARG A 334 -25.57 -9.74 4.47
CA ARG A 334 -26.36 -10.93 4.11
C ARG A 334 -27.00 -10.85 2.72
N GLY A 335 -26.81 -9.75 1.99
CA GLY A 335 -27.40 -9.58 0.67
C GLY A 335 -28.93 -9.50 0.66
N LYS A 336 -29.56 -9.16 1.80
CA LYS A 336 -31.00 -8.87 1.80
C LYS A 336 -31.19 -7.49 1.20
N GLU A 337 -31.39 -7.43 -0.11
CA GLU A 337 -32.06 -6.29 -0.72
C GLU A 337 -33.46 -6.20 -0.10
N ASN A 338 -33.65 -5.23 0.79
CA ASN A 338 -34.97 -4.65 0.91
C ASN A 338 -35.19 -3.89 -0.40
N GLY A 339 -35.86 -4.56 -1.34
CA GLY A 339 -36.38 -3.91 -2.53
C GLY A 339 -37.23 -2.72 -2.08
N HIS A 340 -36.71 -1.52 -2.29
CA HIS A 340 -37.53 -0.34 -2.26
C HIS A 340 -38.37 -0.36 -3.54
N VAL A 341 -39.64 -0.75 -3.36
CA VAL A 341 -40.75 -0.53 -4.30
C VAL A 341 -40.91 0.95 -4.57
#